data_AF-N1S6D2-F1
#
_entry.id   AF-N1S6D2-F1
#
_cell.length_a   1.000
_cell.length_b   1.000
_cell.length_c   1.000
_cell.angle_alpha   90.00
_cell.angle_beta   90.00
_cell.angle_gamma   90.00
#
_symmetry.space_group_name_H-M   'P 1'
#
loop_
_entity.id
_entity.type
_entity.pdbx_description
1 polymer ?
#
loop_
_entity_poly.entity_id
_entity_poly.type
_entity_poly.pdbx_seq_one_letter_code
_entity_poly.pdbx_strand_id
1 'polypeptide(L)'
;LFLDISIHEVLTQTMVTFVEPWKTTYIDSIRQKRYGDAIWARYCIEGGVENGVIIGQGPNPDITVLDQTREDALEAKMNEPELFAEALELYRNTSSADGHPEVLEIIFDTDRMEHQD
;
A
#
# COMPACT_ATOMS: atom_id res chain seq x y z
N LEU A 1 -4.71 -4.50 -6.25
CA LEU A 1 -4.91 -4.71 -4.81
C LEU A 1 -4.16 -3.70 -3.96
N PHE A 2 -2.81 -3.64 -3.93
CA PHE A 2 -2.09 -2.55 -3.22
C PHE A 2 -1.03 -1.82 -4.07
N LEU A 3 -0.45 -2.51 -5.04
CA LEU A 3 0.42 -1.93 -6.06
C LEU A 3 -0.31 -1.92 -7.41
N ASP A 4 -1.48 -1.29 -7.41
CA ASP A 4 -2.41 -1.18 -8.54
C ASP A 4 -1.91 -0.22 -9.63
N ILE A 5 -1.07 0.75 -9.27
CA ILE A 5 -0.47 1.70 -10.20
C ILE A 5 0.82 1.12 -10.79
N SER A 6 0.87 0.95 -12.12
CA SER A 6 2.10 0.47 -12.76
C SER A 6 3.21 1.54 -12.78
N ILE A 7 4.48 1.12 -12.78
CA ILE A 7 5.62 2.07 -12.98
C ILE A 7 5.44 2.88 -14.28
N HIS A 8 4.91 2.25 -15.33
CA HIS A 8 4.65 2.95 -16.58
C HIS A 8 3.65 4.09 -16.38
N GLU A 9 2.55 3.82 -15.67
CA GLU A 9 1.54 4.82 -15.34
C GLU A 9 2.14 5.97 -14.53
N VAL A 10 2.93 5.68 -13.49
CA VAL A 10 3.61 6.72 -12.69
C VAL A 10 4.50 7.65 -13.55
N LEU A 11 5.07 7.12 -14.64
CA LEU A 11 5.96 7.86 -15.53
C LEU A 11 5.21 8.64 -16.62
N THR A 12 4.03 8.20 -17.03
CA THR A 12 3.32 8.75 -18.20
C THR A 12 2.01 9.45 -17.87
N GLN A 13 1.44 9.22 -16.68
CA GLN A 13 0.17 9.79 -16.25
C GLN A 13 0.27 11.32 -16.13
N THR A 14 -0.64 12.03 -16.80
CA THR A 14 -0.73 13.49 -16.75
C THR A 14 -2.03 13.99 -16.10
N MET A 15 -3.01 13.10 -15.89
CA MET A 15 -4.31 13.48 -15.33
C MET A 15 -4.33 13.52 -13.80
N VAL A 16 -3.45 12.76 -13.15
CA VAL A 16 -3.28 12.73 -11.70
C VAL A 16 -1.92 13.34 -11.36
N THR A 17 -1.86 14.16 -10.31
CA THR A 17 -0.61 14.75 -9.85
C THR A 17 0.05 13.79 -8.87
N PHE A 18 1.10 13.11 -9.32
CA PHE A 18 1.99 12.34 -8.45
C PHE A 18 3.14 13.21 -7.95
N VAL A 19 3.30 13.31 -6.63
CA VAL A 19 4.22 14.25 -5.98
C VAL A 19 5.54 13.59 -5.55
N GLU A 20 6.62 14.38 -5.54
CA GLU A 20 7.90 13.96 -4.96
C GLU A 20 7.91 14.18 -3.43
N PRO A 21 8.65 13.36 -2.64
CA PRO A 21 9.55 12.28 -3.09
C PRO A 21 8.83 10.94 -3.37
N TRP A 22 7.52 10.87 -3.13
CA TRP A 22 6.75 9.62 -3.12
C TRP A 22 6.73 8.91 -4.47
N LYS A 23 6.71 9.66 -5.58
CA LYS A 23 6.88 9.12 -6.93
C LYS A 23 8.17 8.33 -7.08
N THR A 24 9.31 8.93 -6.72
CA THR A 24 10.62 8.27 -6.80
C THR A 24 10.68 7.08 -5.85
N THR A 25 10.23 7.26 -4.60
CA THR A 25 10.18 6.20 -3.60
C THR A 25 9.38 5.00 -4.09
N TYR A 26 8.18 5.23 -4.65
CA TYR A 26 7.32 4.16 -5.17
C TYR A 26 8.04 3.29 -6.22
N ILE A 27 8.63 3.94 -7.23
CA ILE A 27 9.32 3.25 -8.33
C ILE A 27 10.53 2.47 -7.81
N ASP A 28 11.36 3.10 -7.00
CA ASP A 28 12.59 2.47 -6.50
C ASP A 28 12.30 1.32 -5.53
N SER A 29 11.30 1.48 -4.67
CA SER A 29 10.87 0.43 -3.74
C SER A 29 10.35 -0.80 -4.47
N ILE A 30 9.54 -0.65 -5.54
CA ILE A 30 9.11 -1.78 -6.37
C ILE A 30 10.32 -2.49 -6.99
N ARG A 31 11.25 -1.74 -7.60
CA ARG A 31 12.44 -2.31 -8.26
C ARG A 31 13.36 -3.04 -7.29
N GLN A 32 13.45 -2.53 -6.06
CA GLN A 32 14.27 -3.09 -4.99
C GLN A 32 13.55 -4.16 -4.18
N LYS A 33 12.28 -4.47 -4.53
CA LYS A 33 11.42 -5.40 -3.80
C LYS A 33 11.22 -5.00 -2.33
N ARG A 34 11.21 -3.71 -2.02
CA ARG A 34 10.79 -3.19 -0.71
C ARG A 34 9.29 -2.93 -0.77
N TYR A 35 8.50 -3.98 -0.66
CA TYR A 35 7.06 -3.91 -0.94
C TYR A 35 6.28 -3.10 0.10
N GLY A 36 6.69 -3.10 1.37
CA GLY A 36 6.12 -2.23 2.41
C GLY A 36 6.32 -0.76 2.07
N ASP A 37 7.55 -0.38 1.75
CA ASP A 37 7.87 0.98 1.28
C ASP A 37 7.10 1.36 0.01
N ALA A 38 6.90 0.42 -0.92
CA ALA A 38 6.14 0.68 -2.14
C ALA A 38 4.66 0.95 -1.84
N ILE A 39 4.03 0.15 -0.98
CA ILE A 39 2.62 0.34 -0.58
C ILE A 39 2.46 1.65 0.20
N TRP A 40 3.36 1.92 1.14
CA TRP A 40 3.39 3.20 1.86
C TRP A 40 3.48 4.39 0.91
N ALA A 41 4.43 4.34 -0.02
CA ALA A 41 4.60 5.38 -1.03
C ALA A 41 3.37 5.53 -1.92
N ARG A 42 2.63 4.45 -2.21
CA ARG A 42 1.37 4.51 -2.94
C ARG A 42 0.39 5.43 -2.22
N TYR A 43 0.09 5.21 -0.94
CA TYR A 43 -0.86 6.05 -0.21
C TYR A 43 -0.43 7.52 -0.18
N CYS A 44 0.88 7.78 -0.18
CA CYS A 44 1.42 9.13 -0.15
C CYS A 44 1.52 9.80 -1.53
N ILE A 45 1.41 9.04 -2.64
CA ILE A 45 1.85 9.49 -3.97
C ILE A 45 1.05 10.67 -4.52
N GLU A 46 -0.20 10.85 -4.07
CA GLU A 46 -1.07 11.96 -4.46
C GLU A 46 -0.96 13.19 -3.54
N GLY A 47 -0.13 13.11 -2.49
CA GLY A 47 0.17 14.25 -1.60
C GLY A 47 -0.85 14.50 -0.49
N GLY A 48 -1.83 13.61 -0.29
CA GLY A 48 -2.84 13.71 0.77
C GLY A 48 -2.45 13.14 2.13
N VAL A 49 -1.16 12.85 2.36
CA VAL A 49 -0.69 12.21 3.59
C VAL A 49 0.28 13.11 4.34
N GLU A 50 -0.03 13.40 5.60
CA GLU A 50 0.81 14.15 6.53
C GLU A 50 1.16 13.29 7.75
N ASN A 51 2.45 13.10 8.03
CA ASN A 51 2.93 12.30 9.17
C ASN A 51 2.32 10.89 9.27
N GLY A 52 2.10 10.23 8.12
CA GLY A 52 1.49 8.90 8.05
C GLY A 52 -0.03 8.88 8.23
N VAL A 53 -0.67 10.06 8.23
CA VAL A 53 -2.12 10.23 8.31
C VAL A 53 -2.63 10.72 6.96
N ILE A 54 -3.54 9.95 6.36
CA ILE A 54 -4.31 10.37 5.19
C ILE A 54 -5.29 11.43 5.70
N ILE A 55 -5.06 12.68 5.29
CA ILE A 55 -5.90 13.80 5.68
C ILE A 55 -7.20 13.71 4.88
N GLY A 56 -8.31 13.61 5.61
CA GLY A 56 -9.63 13.39 5.05
C GLY A 56 -9.94 14.38 3.94
N GLN A 57 -10.20 13.86 2.73
CA GLN A 57 -10.72 14.68 1.65
C GLN A 57 -12.24 14.83 1.85
N GLY A 58 -12.69 15.97 2.38
CA GLY A 58 -14.13 16.25 2.56
C GLY A 58 -14.70 15.74 3.90
N PRO A 59 -15.86 15.05 3.94
CA PRO A 59 -16.53 14.67 5.20
C PRO A 59 -15.91 13.47 5.92
N ASN A 60 -14.88 12.84 5.35
CA ASN A 60 -14.27 11.64 5.90
C ASN A 60 -13.28 12.02 7.02
N PRO A 61 -13.22 11.23 8.12
CA PRO A 61 -12.24 11.45 9.17
C PRO A 61 -10.82 11.17 8.66
N ASP A 62 -9.84 11.80 9.31
CA ASP A 62 -8.44 11.46 9.14
C ASP A 62 -8.21 9.99 9.56
N ILE A 63 -7.45 9.27 8.75
CA ILE A 63 -7.14 7.85 8.98
C ILE A 63 -5.64 7.62 8.79
N THR A 64 -5.03 6.77 9.61
CA THR A 64 -3.62 6.45 9.41
C THR A 64 -3.45 5.56 8.17
N VAL A 65 -2.30 5.66 7.49
CA VAL A 65 -1.97 4.77 6.37
C VAL A 65 -2.05 3.30 6.79
N LEU A 66 -1.68 2.99 8.02
CA LEU A 66 -1.74 1.62 8.57
C LEU A 66 -3.17 1.13 8.78
N ASP A 67 -4.06 1.99 9.29
CA ASP A 67 -5.47 1.63 9.46
C ASP A 67 -6.17 1.48 8.11
N GLN A 68 -5.91 2.38 7.15
CA GLN A 68 -6.41 2.24 5.78
C GLN A 68 -5.88 0.97 5.11
N THR A 69 -4.60 0.64 5.30
CA THR A 69 -4.03 -0.62 4.79
C THR A 69 -4.77 -1.84 5.34
N ARG A 70 -5.15 -1.81 6.63
CA ARG A 70 -5.92 -2.89 7.25
C ARG A 70 -7.32 -3.00 6.66
N GLU A 71 -8.01 -1.88 6.49
CA GLU A 71 -9.34 -1.85 5.87
C GLU A 71 -9.30 -2.39 4.43
N ASP A 72 -8.35 -1.90 3.63
CA ASP A 72 -8.15 -2.34 2.25
C ASP A 72 -7.79 -3.83 2.19
N ALA A 73 -6.99 -4.34 3.14
CA ALA A 73 -6.66 -5.76 3.23
C ALA A 73 -7.87 -6.64 3.59
N LEU A 74 -8.73 -6.19 4.51
CA LEU A 74 -9.96 -6.90 4.87
C LEU A 74 -10.92 -6.94 3.69
N GLU A 75 -11.09 -5.81 3.00
CA GLU A 75 -11.93 -5.71 1.81
C GLU A 75 -11.40 -6.60 0.68
N ALA A 76 -10.10 -6.53 0.42
CA ALA A 76 -9.41 -7.35 -0.58
C ALA A 76 -9.56 -8.85 -0.31
N LYS A 77 -9.36 -9.29 0.94
CA LYS A 77 -9.54 -10.70 1.33
C LYS A 77 -10.97 -11.17 1.11
N MET A 78 -11.96 -10.32 1.39
CA MET A 78 -13.38 -10.66 1.27
C MET A 78 -13.85 -10.69 -0.20
N ASN A 79 -13.44 -9.70 -1.00
CA ASN A 79 -13.96 -9.48 -2.34
C ASN A 79 -13.09 -10.11 -3.44
N GLU A 80 -11.78 -10.18 -3.23
CA GLU A 80 -10.79 -10.64 -4.21
C GLU A 80 -9.77 -11.63 -3.59
N PRO A 81 -10.24 -12.73 -2.95
CA PRO A 81 -9.37 -13.63 -2.17
C PRO A 81 -8.22 -14.25 -2.97
N GLU A 82 -8.43 -14.54 -4.26
CA GLU A 82 -7.39 -15.08 -5.14
C GLU A 82 -6.27 -14.05 -5.39
N LEU A 83 -6.63 -12.81 -5.73
CA LEU A 83 -5.66 -11.72 -5.91
C LEU A 83 -4.98 -11.34 -4.60
N PHE A 84 -5.69 -11.47 -3.47
CA PHE A 84 -5.12 -11.28 -2.14
C PHE A 84 -4.05 -12.33 -1.86
N ALA A 85 -4.34 -13.61 -2.08
CA ALA A 85 -3.37 -14.69 -1.92
C ALA A 85 -2.13 -14.50 -2.82
N GLU A 86 -2.31 -14.11 -4.09
CA GLU A 86 -1.19 -13.81 -4.99
C GLU A 86 -0.33 -12.64 -4.48
N ALA A 87 -0.96 -11.59 -3.95
CA ALA A 87 -0.24 -10.46 -3.36
C ALA A 87 0.60 -10.90 -2.14
N LEU A 88 0.06 -11.77 -1.27
CA LEU A 88 0.80 -12.32 -0.14
C LEU A 88 2.05 -13.10 -0.61
N GLU A 89 1.91 -13.93 -1.64
CA GLU A 89 3.04 -14.69 -2.20
C GLU A 89 4.13 -13.76 -2.77
N LEU A 90 3.72 -12.69 -3.45
CA LEU A 90 4.64 -11.67 -3.94
C LEU A 90 5.40 -11.01 -2.78
N TYR A 91 4.68 -10.57 -1.75
CA TYR A 91 5.23 -9.80 -0.64
C TYR A 91 6.12 -10.62 0.30
N ARG A 92 5.97 -11.95 0.34
CA ARG A 92 6.91 -12.83 1.07
C ARG A 92 8.35 -12.71 0.58
N ASN A 93 8.55 -12.24 -0.65
CA ASN A 93 9.87 -12.01 -1.24
C ASN A 93 10.40 -10.59 -1.01
N THR A 94 9.85 -9.86 -0.03
CA THR A 94 10.32 -8.51 0.29
C THR A 94 11.80 -8.51 0.72
N SER A 95 12.49 -7.44 0.38
CA SER A 95 13.87 -7.20 0.76
C SER A 95 13.99 -6.91 2.26
N SER A 96 15.07 -7.36 2.90
CA SER A 96 15.35 -7.02 4.30
C SER A 96 15.69 -5.54 4.52
N ALA A 97 15.85 -4.77 3.45
CA ALA A 97 16.04 -3.32 3.49
C ALA A 97 14.73 -2.53 3.45
N ASP A 98 13.56 -3.21 3.49
CA ASP A 98 12.26 -2.56 3.58
C ASP A 98 12.16 -1.71 4.85
N GLY A 99 11.83 -0.43 4.69
CA GLY A 99 11.70 0.54 5.77
C GLY A 99 10.34 0.55 6.44
N HIS A 100 9.34 -0.09 5.82
CA HIS A 100 7.96 -0.17 6.29
C HIS A 100 7.45 -1.62 6.41
N PRO A 101 8.16 -2.50 7.15
CA PRO A 101 7.70 -3.88 7.35
C PRO A 101 6.33 -3.94 8.04
N GLU A 102 5.99 -2.96 8.87
CA GLU A 102 4.70 -2.89 9.57
C GLU A 102 3.49 -2.86 8.61
N VAL A 103 3.66 -2.33 7.40
CA VAL A 103 2.61 -2.34 6.36
C VAL A 103 2.35 -3.77 5.91
N LEU A 104 3.40 -4.56 5.68
CA LEU A 104 3.28 -5.96 5.28
C LEU A 104 2.78 -6.84 6.42
N GLU A 105 3.20 -6.56 7.65
CA GLU A 105 2.72 -7.26 8.85
C GLU A 105 1.20 -7.16 8.98
N ILE A 106 0.62 -5.97 8.79
CA ILE A 106 -0.84 -5.78 8.80
C ILE A 106 -1.53 -6.64 7.75
N ILE A 107 -1.02 -6.63 6.51
CA ILE A 107 -1.59 -7.41 5.41
C ILE A 107 -1.51 -8.92 5.70
N PHE A 108 -0.37 -9.41 6.21
CA PHE A 108 -0.20 -10.81 6.58
C PHE A 108 -1.04 -11.21 7.80
N ASP A 109 -1.23 -10.33 8.76
CA ASP A 109 -2.07 -10.61 9.92
C ASP A 109 -3.54 -10.68 9.52
N THR A 110 -4.00 -9.87 8.57
CA THR A 110 -5.37 -9.97 8.00
C THR A 110 -5.65 -11.35 7.38
N ASP A 111 -4.67 -11.97 6.72
CA ASP A 111 -4.79 -13.35 6.22
C ASP A 111 -5.05 -14.34 7.37
N ARG A 112 -4.36 -14.14 8.49
CA ARG A 112 -4.40 -15.02 9.67
C ARG A 112 -5.63 -14.83 10.56
N MET A 113 -6.45 -13.81 10.33
CA MET A 113 -7.66 -13.53 11.13
C MET A 113 -8.81 -14.53 10.94
N GLU A 114 -8.59 -15.64 10.22
CA GLU A 114 -9.56 -16.75 10.12
C GLU A 114 -9.46 -17.69 11.33
N HIS A 115 -9.97 -17.29 12.50
CA HIS A 115 -10.51 -18.15 13.58
C HIS A 115 -10.94 -17.31 14.80
N GLN A 116 -11.90 -16.39 14.62
CA GLN A 116 -12.70 -15.92 15.75
C GLN A 116 -14.13 -15.63 15.28
N ASP A 117 -14.99 -16.56 15.72
CA ASP A 117 -16.46 -16.68 15.70
C ASP A 117 -17.18 -16.97 14.36
#